data_AF-A0A7S0U6X2-F1
#
_entry.id   AF-A0A7S0U6X2-F1
#
_cell.length_a   1.000
_cell.length_b   1.000
_cell.length_c   1.000
_cell.angle_alpha   90.00
_cell.angle_beta   90.00
_cell.angle_gamma   90.00
#
_symmetry.space_group_name_H-M   'P 1'
#
loop_
_entity.id
_entity.type
_entity.pdbx_description
1 polymer ?
#
loop_
_entity_poly.entity_id
_entity_poly.type
_entity_poly.pdbx_seq_one_letter_code
_entity_poly.pdbx_strand_id
1 'polypeptide(L)'
;PLPLLNFNFVTAGERLQRLGAMSSIGMMDPAFFVGKNELLSWLNELLDLNYSKVEQCANGAAYCQIMDACFPGEVAMKKVMFDAKHEHDFVKNYKVLQTLFDKKQITKH
;
A
#
# COMPACT_ATOMS: atom_id res chain seq x y z
N PRO A 1 -16.33 16.73 -9.57
CA PRO A 1 -17.10 16.30 -8.37
C PRO A 1 -17.32 14.79 -8.43
N LEU A 2 -16.35 14.05 -7.89
CA LEU A 2 -16.46 12.60 -7.68
C LEU A 2 -17.28 12.37 -6.40
N PRO A 3 -18.17 11.36 -6.39
CA PRO A 3 -19.02 11.10 -5.25
C PRO A 3 -18.15 10.69 -4.07
N LEU A 4 -18.34 11.40 -2.97
CA LEU A 4 -17.79 11.09 -1.66
C LEU A 4 -18.35 9.72 -1.25
N LEU A 5 -17.62 8.65 -1.61
CA LEU A 5 -17.82 7.34 -1.02
C LEU A 5 -17.64 7.51 0.47
N ASN A 6 -18.74 7.29 1.18
CA ASN A 6 -18.88 7.30 2.62
C ASN A 6 -18.12 6.10 3.21
N PHE A 7 -16.80 6.06 2.99
CA PHE A 7 -15.89 5.28 3.81
C PHE A 7 -15.89 5.96 5.16
N ASN A 8 -16.39 5.27 6.18
CA ASN A 8 -16.12 5.66 7.55
C ASN A 8 -14.60 5.58 7.76
N PHE A 9 -13.90 6.69 7.51
CA PHE A 9 -12.48 6.91 7.80
C PHE A 9 -12.14 6.56 9.25
N VAL A 10 -13.15 6.61 10.14
CA VAL A 10 -13.07 6.15 11.53
C VAL A 10 -12.66 4.68 11.61
N THR A 11 -13.24 3.76 10.82
CA THR A 11 -12.98 2.31 10.98
C THR A 11 -11.62 1.86 10.43
N ALA A 12 -11.13 2.51 9.37
CA ALA A 12 -9.78 2.26 8.83
C ALA A 12 -8.70 2.93 9.70
N GLY A 13 -8.97 4.15 10.18
CA GLY A 13 -8.12 4.87 11.13
C GLY A 13 -8.02 4.17 12.48
N GLU A 14 -9.11 3.62 13.00
CA GLU A 14 -9.14 2.81 14.23
C GLU A 14 -8.38 1.49 14.08
N ARG A 15 -8.42 0.86 12.89
CA ARG A 15 -7.60 -0.31 12.59
C ARG A 15 -6.11 0.03 12.51
N LEU A 16 -5.74 1.19 11.96
CA LEU A 16 -4.36 1.67 11.92
C LEU A 16 -3.87 2.16 13.29
N GLN A 17 -4.72 2.79 14.11
CA GLN A 17 -4.37 3.16 15.49
C GLN A 17 -4.23 1.94 16.41
N ARG A 18 -4.93 0.83 16.13
CA ARG A 18 -4.68 -0.48 16.77
C ARG A 18 -3.34 -1.12 16.39
N LEU A 19 -2.73 -0.72 15.26
CA LEU A 19 -1.35 -1.10 14.93
C LEU A 19 -0.30 -0.33 15.77
N GLY A 20 -0.72 0.69 16.54
CA GLY A 20 0.14 1.34 17.54
C GLY A 20 0.60 0.42 18.68
N ALA A 21 0.05 -0.80 18.74
CA ALA A 21 0.59 -1.93 19.49
C ALA A 21 0.89 -3.08 18.52
N MET A 22 2.00 -2.98 17.76
CA MET A 22 2.60 -4.14 17.09
C MET A 22 3.14 -5.11 18.14
N SER A 23 2.23 -5.77 18.87
CA SER A 23 2.54 -6.98 19.61
C SER A 23 2.92 -8.02 18.57
N SER A 24 4.08 -8.64 18.76
CA SER A 24 4.72 -9.61 17.88
C SER A 24 3.68 -10.48 17.17
N ILE A 25 3.48 -10.27 15.86
CA ILE A 25 2.66 -11.14 15.01
C ILE A 25 3.25 -12.55 15.14
N GLY A 26 2.59 -13.39 15.95
CA GLY A 26 3.01 -14.76 16.17
C GLY A 26 2.77 -15.59 14.90
N MET A 27 3.51 -16.68 14.74
CA MET A 27 3.44 -17.58 13.56
C MET A 27 2.06 -18.25 13.32
N MET A 28 1.05 -17.89 14.09
CA MET A 28 -0.33 -18.41 14.03
C MET A 28 -1.36 -17.33 13.68
N ASP A 29 -0.91 -16.10 13.38
CA ASP A 29 -1.82 -15.02 13.01
C ASP A 29 -2.44 -15.27 11.62
N PRO A 30 -3.77 -15.13 11.45
CA PRO A 30 -4.42 -15.35 10.15
C PRO A 30 -3.89 -14.43 9.05
N ALA A 31 -3.20 -13.34 9.38
CA ALA A 31 -2.51 -12.50 8.40
C ALA A 31 -1.37 -13.22 7.64
N PHE A 32 -0.82 -14.34 8.17
CA PHE A 32 0.21 -15.10 7.46
C PHE A 32 -0.34 -15.91 6.27
N PHE A 33 -1.61 -16.34 6.33
CA PHE A 33 -2.20 -17.27 5.36
C PHE A 33 -3.28 -16.60 4.51
N VAL A 34 -3.06 -15.36 4.11
CA VAL A 34 -3.98 -14.66 3.19
C VAL A 34 -3.69 -15.08 1.76
N GLY A 35 -4.70 -15.58 1.05
CA GLY A 35 -4.56 -15.99 -0.35
C GLY A 35 -4.33 -14.79 -1.28
N LYS A 36 -3.57 -15.01 -2.37
CA LYS A 36 -3.25 -13.95 -3.36
C LYS A 36 -4.48 -13.19 -3.90
N ASN A 37 -5.61 -13.88 -4.06
CA ASN A 37 -6.85 -13.29 -4.56
C ASN A 37 -7.50 -12.40 -3.49
N GLU A 38 -7.40 -12.79 -2.23
CA GLU A 38 -7.92 -12.01 -1.11
C GLU A 38 -7.08 -10.76 -0.88
N LEU A 39 -5.75 -10.86 -0.96
CA LEU A 39 -4.85 -9.70 -0.96
C LEU A 39 -5.15 -8.76 -2.13
N LEU A 40 -5.40 -9.29 -3.32
CA LEU A 40 -5.72 -8.48 -4.49
C LEU A 40 -7.09 -7.79 -4.36
N SER A 41 -8.09 -8.49 -3.82
CA SER A 41 -9.40 -7.93 -3.52
C SER A 41 -9.30 -6.81 -2.50
N TRP A 42 -8.59 -7.05 -1.40
CA TRP A 42 -8.33 -6.03 -0.38
C TRP A 42 -7.62 -4.81 -0.96
N LEU A 43 -6.61 -5.01 -1.83
CA LEU A 43 -5.90 -3.91 -2.47
C LEU A 43 -6.82 -3.09 -3.37
N ASN A 44 -7.68 -3.76 -4.15
CA ASN A 44 -8.66 -3.13 -5.02
C ASN A 44 -9.67 -2.32 -4.20
N GLU A 45 -10.17 -2.86 -3.08
CA GLU A 45 -11.10 -2.15 -2.18
C GLU A 45 -10.43 -0.97 -1.46
N LEU A 46 -9.16 -1.12 -1.07
CA LEU A 46 -8.41 -0.08 -0.35
C LEU A 46 -8.11 1.14 -1.23
N LEU A 47 -7.73 0.90 -2.48
CA LEU A 47 -7.22 1.92 -3.38
C LEU A 47 -8.19 2.30 -4.51
N ASP A 48 -9.39 1.73 -4.51
CA ASP A 48 -10.39 1.86 -5.58
C ASP A 48 -9.79 1.48 -6.96
N LEU A 49 -9.14 0.31 -7.00
CA LEU A 49 -8.49 -0.24 -8.19
C LEU A 49 -9.28 -1.43 -8.76
N ASN A 50 -9.00 -1.79 -10.01
CA ASN A 50 -9.62 -2.94 -10.67
C ASN A 50 -8.55 -3.92 -11.20
N TYR A 51 -7.60 -4.30 -10.35
CA TYR A 51 -6.60 -5.29 -10.72
C TYR A 51 -7.18 -6.70 -10.75
N SER A 52 -7.10 -7.35 -11.90
CA SER A 52 -7.48 -8.75 -12.08
C SER A 52 -6.33 -9.73 -11.85
N LYS A 53 -5.08 -9.24 -11.78
CA LYS A 53 -3.89 -10.07 -11.58
C LYS A 53 -2.88 -9.38 -10.67
N VAL A 54 -2.18 -10.18 -9.86
CA VAL A 54 -1.13 -9.69 -8.95
C VAL A 54 0.06 -9.06 -9.68
N GLU A 55 0.30 -9.41 -10.94
CA GLU A 55 1.39 -8.80 -11.74
C GLU A 55 1.15 -7.31 -11.99
N GLN A 56 -0.10 -6.83 -11.92
CA GLN A 56 -0.40 -5.39 -12.05
C GLN A 56 0.17 -4.57 -10.89
N CYS A 57 0.37 -5.20 -9.72
CA CYS A 57 1.06 -4.58 -8.59
C CYS A 57 2.57 -4.43 -8.81
N ALA A 58 3.15 -5.09 -9.82
CA ALA A 58 4.59 -5.08 -10.07
C ALA A 58 5.12 -3.69 -10.45
N ASN A 59 4.26 -2.78 -10.91
CA ASN A 59 4.64 -1.41 -11.25
C ASN A 59 5.00 -0.54 -10.02
N GLY A 60 4.67 -0.99 -8.80
CA GLY A 60 5.01 -0.32 -7.55
C GLY A 60 4.13 0.88 -7.16
N ALA A 61 3.19 1.32 -8.02
CA ALA A 61 2.34 2.48 -7.73
C ALA A 61 1.38 2.23 -6.56
N ALA A 62 0.77 1.04 -6.51
CA ALA A 62 -0.12 0.64 -5.43
C ALA A 62 0.59 0.62 -4.07
N TYR A 63 1.85 0.18 -4.03
CA TYR A 63 2.66 0.21 -2.81
C TYR A 63 2.95 1.64 -2.34
N CYS A 64 3.21 2.57 -3.26
CA CYS A 64 3.36 3.98 -2.91
C CYS A 64 2.09 4.55 -2.24
N GLN A 65 0.90 4.17 -2.73
CA GLN A 65 -0.36 4.61 -2.14
C GLN A 65 -0.59 4.01 -0.75
N ILE A 66 -0.31 2.71 -0.56
CA ILE A 66 -0.37 2.08 0.76
C ILE A 66 0.54 2.83 1.75
N MET A 67 1.75 3.15 1.31
CA MET A 67 2.71 3.87 2.13
C MET A 67 2.27 5.31 2.44
N ASP A 68 1.58 5.98 1.52
CA ASP A 68 1.01 7.31 1.77
C ASP A 68 -0.15 7.25 2.75
N ALA A 69 -0.96 6.18 2.71
CA ALA A 69 -2.00 5.93 3.71
C ALA A 69 -1.43 5.67 5.12
N CYS A 70 -0.28 4.99 5.21
CA CYS A 70 0.43 4.77 6.48
C CYS A 70 1.18 6.02 6.98
N PHE A 71 1.77 6.79 6.06
CA PHE A 71 2.62 7.95 6.33
C PHE A 71 2.19 9.15 5.46
N PRO A 72 1.05 9.79 5.79
CA PRO A 72 0.47 10.83 4.95
C PRO A 72 1.45 12.00 4.79
N GLY A 73 1.74 12.36 3.54
CA GLY A 73 2.61 13.49 3.18
C GLY A 73 4.11 13.19 3.16
N GLU A 74 4.51 11.95 3.45
CA GLU A 74 5.92 11.52 3.40
C GLU A 74 6.30 10.91 2.05
N VAL A 75 5.31 10.38 1.32
CA VAL A 75 5.51 9.78 0.01
C VAL A 75 5.50 10.88 -1.06
N ALA A 76 6.50 10.84 -1.95
CA ALA A 76 6.57 11.77 -3.08
C ALA A 76 5.60 11.35 -4.20
N MET A 77 4.29 11.41 -3.92
CA MET A 77 3.21 10.98 -4.83
C MET A 77 3.25 11.68 -6.20
N LYS A 78 3.79 12.90 -6.27
CA LYS A 78 4.02 13.64 -7.53
C LYS A 78 5.00 12.94 -8.48
N LYS A 79 5.88 12.08 -7.96
CA LYS A 79 6.89 11.33 -8.74
C LYS A 79 6.41 9.93 -9.12
N VAL A 80 5.26 9.49 -8.59
CA VAL A 80 4.72 8.15 -8.83
C VAL A 80 4.01 8.12 -10.17
N MET A 81 4.34 7.12 -10.98
CA MET A 81 3.74 6.86 -12.28
C MET A 81 2.72 5.73 -12.15
N PHE A 82 1.43 6.09 -12.15
CA PHE A 82 0.32 5.12 -11.98
C PHE A 82 0.08 4.25 -13.21
N ASP A 83 0.25 4.81 -14.42
CA ASP A 83 0.12 4.07 -15.70
C ASP A 83 1.48 3.52 -16.18
N ALA A 84 2.41 3.26 -15.27
CA ALA A 84 3.70 2.68 -15.64
C ALA A 84 3.48 1.31 -16.31
N LYS A 85 4.00 1.16 -17.54
CA LYS A 85 3.88 -0.05 -18.37
C LYS A 85 5.23 -0.68 -18.72
N HIS A 86 6.32 0.08 -18.58
CA HIS A 86 7.66 -0.37 -18.90
C HIS A 86 8.48 -0.52 -17.62
N GLU A 87 9.42 -1.46 -17.63
CA GLU A 87 10.29 -1.76 -16.49
C GLU A 87 11.04 -0.52 -15.97
N HIS A 88 11.52 0.34 -16.88
CA HIS A 88 12.21 1.58 -16.52
C HIS A 88 11.31 2.54 -15.72
N ASP A 89 9.99 2.53 -15.96
CA ASP A 89 9.04 3.32 -15.18
C ASP A 89 8.73 2.68 -13.83
N PHE A 90 8.77 1.34 -13.74
CA PHE A 90 8.66 0.64 -12.45
C PHE A 90 9.79 1.05 -11.51
N VAL A 91 11.02 1.12 -12.03
CA VAL A 91 12.21 1.55 -11.26
C VAL A 91 12.00 2.91 -10.60
N LYS A 92 11.32 3.86 -11.27
CA LYS A 92 11.03 5.19 -10.69
C LYS A 92 10.12 5.08 -9.47
N ASN A 93 9.07 4.27 -9.55
CA ASN A 93 8.16 4.04 -8.42
C ASN A 93 8.88 3.35 -7.26
N TYR A 94 9.72 2.35 -7.54
CA TYR A 94 10.52 1.70 -6.48
C TYR A 94 11.55 2.63 -5.85
N LYS A 95 12.13 3.59 -6.58
CA LYS A 95 13.02 4.61 -5.99
C LYS A 95 12.27 5.53 -5.02
N VAL A 96 11.01 5.86 -5.30
CA VAL A 96 10.17 6.63 -4.37
C VAL A 96 9.95 5.84 -3.08
N LEU A 97 9.65 4.55 -3.17
CA LEU A 97 9.51 3.66 -2.01
C LEU A 97 10.80 3.55 -1.21
N GLN A 98 11.94 3.34 -1.86
CA GLN A 98 13.25 3.27 -1.20
C GLN A 98 13.53 4.56 -0.42
N THR A 99 13.31 5.71 -1.03
CA THR A 99 13.52 7.01 -0.37
C THR A 99 12.69 7.14 0.91
N LEU A 100 11.44 6.65 0.88
CA LEU A 100 10.58 6.63 2.06
C LEU A 100 11.11 5.67 3.13
N PHE A 101 11.52 4.46 2.73
CA PHE A 101 12.05 3.45 3.65
C PHE A 101 13.32 3.92 4.34
N ASP A 102 14.25 4.53 3.61
CA ASP A 102 15.44 5.17 4.17
C ASP A 102 15.05 6.27 5.18
N LYS A 103 14.10 7.14 4.81
CA LYS A 103 13.63 8.24 5.66
C LYS A 103 12.97 7.75 6.95
N LYS A 104 12.18 6.68 6.87
CA LYS A 104 11.47 6.08 8.02
C LYS A 104 12.27 5.01 8.75
N GLN A 105 13.52 4.74 8.32
CA GLN A 105 14.36 3.67 8.86
C GLN A 105 13.66 2.31 8.86
N ILE A 106 12.84 2.05 7.84
CA ILE A 106 12.15 0.77 7.67
C ILE A 106 13.21 -0.23 7.18
N THR A 107 13.78 -0.98 8.12
CA THR A 107 14.72 -2.06 7.84
C THR A 107 13.96 -3.33 7.51
N LYS A 108 14.35 -3.97 6.39
CA LYS A 108 13.90 -5.31 6.08
C LYS A 108 14.61 -6.28 7.04
N HIS A 109 13.84 -7.02 7.84
CA HIS A 109 14.35 -8.14 8.63
C HIS A 109 14.44 -9.41 7.79
#